data_AF-A0A084ZMQ1-F1
#
_entry.id   AF-A0A084ZMQ1-F1
#
_cell.length_a   1.000
_cell.length_b   1.000
_cell.length_c   1.000
_cell.angle_alpha   90.00
_cell.angle_beta   90.00
_cell.angle_gamma   90.00
#
_symmetry.space_group_name_H-M   'P 1'
#
loop_
_entity.id
_entity.type
_entity.pdbx_description
1 polymer ?
#
loop_
_entity_poly.entity_id
_entity_poly.type
_entity_poly.pdbx_seq_one_letter_code
_entity_poly.pdbx_strand_id
1 'polypeptide(L)'
;MTYQCFIYDKNCFFSQGIVTLTLRLFARETLSGCAASNDYSQMVAQIRDNSSNEHHLWLLCDLDSLPRERFQALHLMRGFCQHRNKKLIILLGEHNMPLFITLYSLLPNAHWLHKKESVEYARLFFQELLHKRHNGNCFSHSLTKYTRNRLQNRTDDAISGNEWWLMEEIIKGKTLSQISCEVNVDVRRLSYIKRHLMKRLNIRNNIDLFAAIKGIIP
;
A
#
# COMPACT_ATOMS: atom_id res chain seq x y z
N MET A 1 6.45 -23.22 -15.63
CA MET A 1 6.84 -22.15 -14.69
C MET A 1 5.85 -22.21 -13.55
N THR A 2 6.33 -22.50 -12.34
CA THR A 2 5.44 -22.73 -11.20
C THR A 2 5.16 -21.43 -10.46
N TYR A 3 3.89 -21.12 -10.26
CA TYR A 3 3.46 -19.95 -9.48
C TYR A 3 3.01 -20.35 -8.08
N GLN A 4 3.26 -19.45 -7.13
CA GLN A 4 2.75 -19.48 -5.77
C GLN A 4 2.09 -18.14 -5.47
N CYS A 5 1.00 -18.18 -4.72
CA CYS A 5 0.31 -16.99 -4.26
C CYS A 5 0.17 -17.05 -2.74
N PHE A 6 0.53 -15.97 -2.05
CA PHE A 6 0.33 -15.80 -0.63
C PHE A 6 -0.39 -14.48 -0.37
N ILE A 7 -1.45 -14.53 0.43
CA ILE A 7 -2.29 -13.38 0.75
C ILE A 7 -2.21 -13.12 2.26
N TYR A 8 -1.76 -11.93 2.62
CA TYR A 8 -1.82 -11.42 3.98
C TYR A 8 -2.95 -10.39 4.11
N ASP A 9 -4.05 -10.79 4.76
CA ASP A 9 -5.20 -9.92 5.04
C ASP A 9 -5.97 -10.48 6.26
N LYS A 10 -6.39 -9.61 7.17
CA LYS A 10 -7.23 -9.95 8.32
C LYS A 10 -8.67 -10.27 7.91
N ASN A 11 -9.11 -9.80 6.75
CA ASN A 11 -10.41 -10.12 6.17
C ASN A 11 -10.34 -11.44 5.38
N CYS A 12 -10.79 -12.52 6.02
CA CYS A 12 -10.82 -13.85 5.41
C CYS A 12 -11.75 -13.92 4.19
N PHE A 13 -12.89 -13.24 4.19
CA PHE A 13 -13.83 -13.27 3.06
C PHE A 13 -13.25 -12.61 1.81
N PHE A 14 -12.62 -11.44 1.98
CA PHE A 14 -11.93 -10.78 0.88
C PHE A 14 -10.82 -11.67 0.33
N SER A 15 -10.00 -12.24 1.23
CA SER A 15 -8.92 -13.17 0.86
C SER A 15 -9.44 -14.34 0.03
N GLN A 16 -10.52 -15.00 0.46
CA GLN A 16 -11.10 -16.13 -0.26
C GLN A 16 -11.63 -15.74 -1.65
N GLY A 17 -12.19 -14.53 -1.80
CA GLY A 17 -12.57 -13.99 -3.10
C GLY A 17 -11.37 -13.87 -4.05
N ILE A 18 -10.24 -13.37 -3.55
CA ILE A 18 -8.99 -13.26 -4.31
C ILE A 18 -8.37 -14.63 -4.60
N VAL A 19 -8.38 -15.57 -3.64
CA VAL A 19 -7.95 -16.96 -3.86
C VAL A 19 -8.74 -17.58 -5.01
N THR A 20 -10.07 -17.46 -4.97
CA THR A 20 -10.96 -18.01 -6.01
C THR A 20 -10.65 -17.41 -7.39
N LEU A 21 -10.47 -16.10 -7.45
CA LEU A 21 -10.17 -15.40 -8.69
C LEU A 21 -8.79 -15.80 -9.25
N THR A 22 -7.80 -15.92 -8.37
CA THR A 22 -6.43 -16.35 -8.70
C THR A 22 -6.43 -17.78 -9.23
N LEU A 23 -7.08 -18.73 -8.53
CA LEU A 23 -7.20 -20.12 -8.97
C LEU A 23 -7.83 -20.24 -10.37
N ARG A 24 -8.89 -19.46 -10.64
CA ARG A 24 -9.52 -19.43 -11.96
C ARG A 24 -8.59 -18.87 -13.05
N LEU A 25 -7.82 -17.84 -12.72
CA LEU A 25 -6.86 -17.25 -13.66
C LEU A 25 -5.77 -18.25 -14.03
N PHE A 26 -5.22 -18.94 -13.04
CA PHE A 26 -4.16 -19.93 -13.23
C PHE A 26 -4.67 -21.31 -13.63
N ALA A 27 -5.96 -21.51 -13.91
CA ALA A 27 -6.47 -22.81 -14.37
C ALA A 27 -5.80 -23.32 -15.66
N ARG A 28 -5.13 -22.43 -16.40
CA ARG A 28 -4.34 -22.73 -17.61
C ARG A 28 -2.81 -22.72 -17.38
N GLU A 29 -2.36 -22.43 -16.16
CA GLU A 29 -0.95 -22.29 -15.77
C GLU A 29 -0.61 -23.19 -14.58
N THR A 30 0.67 -23.44 -14.32
CA THR A 30 1.13 -24.32 -13.23
C THR A 30 1.14 -23.56 -11.90
N LEU A 31 -0.03 -23.36 -11.28
CA LEU A 31 -0.11 -22.86 -9.91
C LEU A 31 0.11 -24.00 -8.92
N SER A 32 1.18 -23.91 -8.13
CA SER A 32 1.45 -24.89 -7.06
C SER A 32 0.61 -24.67 -5.81
N GLY A 33 0.14 -23.45 -5.56
CA GLY A 33 -0.76 -23.17 -4.44
C GLY A 33 -1.09 -21.69 -4.28
N CYS A 34 -2.21 -21.44 -3.60
CA CYS A 34 -2.64 -20.13 -3.16
C CYS A 34 -3.05 -20.22 -1.69
N ALA A 35 -2.31 -19.55 -0.81
CA ALA A 35 -2.56 -19.54 0.63
C ALA A 35 -2.98 -18.15 1.09
N ALA A 36 -3.85 -18.09 2.10
CA ALA A 36 -4.23 -16.86 2.78
C ALA A 36 -3.99 -17.01 4.28
N SER A 37 -3.44 -15.96 4.90
CA SER A 37 -3.14 -15.94 6.32
C SER A 37 -3.34 -14.55 6.90
N ASN A 38 -3.72 -14.50 8.17
CA ASN A 38 -3.74 -13.28 8.97
C ASN A 38 -2.53 -13.20 9.93
N ASP A 39 -1.63 -14.18 9.89
CA ASP A 39 -0.42 -14.24 10.71
C ASP A 39 0.72 -13.47 10.03
N TYR A 40 1.15 -12.39 10.68
CA TYR A 40 2.24 -11.55 10.21
C TYR A 40 3.58 -12.32 10.14
N SER A 41 3.81 -13.25 11.06
CA SER A 41 5.05 -14.04 11.11
C SER A 41 5.18 -14.91 9.86
N GLN A 42 4.06 -15.47 9.38
CA GLN A 42 4.01 -16.23 8.14
C GLN A 42 4.30 -15.33 6.93
N MET A 43 3.73 -14.12 6.87
CA MET A 43 4.05 -13.16 5.80
C MET A 43 5.55 -12.81 5.79
N VAL A 44 6.13 -12.53 6.95
CA VAL A 44 7.57 -12.23 7.06
C VAL A 44 8.42 -13.42 6.66
N ALA A 45 8.02 -14.65 7.01
CA ALA A 45 8.69 -15.85 6.57
C ALA A 45 8.70 -15.96 5.03
N GLN A 46 7.57 -15.72 4.36
CA GLN A 46 7.49 -15.69 2.89
C GLN A 46 8.37 -14.61 2.25
N ILE A 47 8.49 -13.45 2.90
CA ILE A 47 9.37 -12.38 2.40
C ILE A 47 10.84 -12.77 2.51
N ARG A 48 11.23 -13.33 3.66
CA ARG A 48 12.61 -13.73 3.97
C ARG A 48 13.04 -15.00 3.27
N ASP A 49 12.07 -15.84 2.89
CA ASP A 49 12.34 -17.07 2.16
C ASP A 49 12.91 -16.72 0.77
N ASN A 50 14.21 -16.95 0.65
CA ASN A 50 14.97 -16.81 -0.59
C ASN A 50 15.32 -18.17 -1.19
N SER A 51 14.68 -19.25 -0.71
CA SER A 51 14.93 -20.58 -1.22
C SER A 51 14.37 -20.74 -2.64
N SER A 52 15.31 -20.93 -3.57
CA SER A 52 15.13 -21.17 -5.01
C SER A 52 14.63 -19.98 -5.86
N ASN A 53 15.46 -19.60 -6.84
CA ASN A 53 15.07 -18.74 -7.96
C ASN A 53 14.09 -19.44 -8.93
N GLU A 54 13.58 -20.63 -8.63
CA GLU A 54 12.84 -21.46 -9.59
C GLU A 54 11.33 -21.22 -9.59
N HIS A 55 10.79 -20.55 -8.56
CA HIS A 55 9.35 -20.34 -8.41
C HIS A 55 8.98 -18.85 -8.44
N HIS A 56 7.85 -18.55 -9.08
CA HIS A 56 7.29 -17.22 -9.09
C HIS A 56 6.34 -17.02 -7.91
N LEU A 57 6.60 -16.04 -7.05
CA LEU A 57 5.78 -15.76 -5.86
C LEU A 57 5.01 -14.45 -6.03
N TRP A 58 3.69 -14.51 -5.88
CA TRP A 58 2.83 -13.35 -5.72
C TRP A 58 2.50 -13.18 -4.25
N LEU A 59 2.94 -12.06 -3.67
CA LEU A 59 2.62 -11.68 -2.31
C LEU A 59 1.59 -10.56 -2.34
N LEU A 60 0.36 -10.84 -1.91
CA LEU A 60 -0.68 -9.85 -1.75
C LEU A 60 -0.70 -9.42 -0.29
N CYS A 61 -0.59 -8.12 -0.04
CA CYS A 61 -0.58 -7.59 1.32
C CYS A 61 -1.62 -6.49 1.48
N ASP A 62 -2.53 -6.69 2.42
CA ASP A 62 -3.43 -5.67 2.90
C ASP A 62 -2.72 -4.67 3.79
N LEU A 63 -2.73 -3.41 3.38
CA LEU A 63 -2.03 -2.33 4.08
C LEU A 63 -2.61 -2.12 5.48
N ASP A 64 -3.94 -2.21 5.62
CA ASP A 64 -4.63 -2.01 6.89
C ASP A 64 -4.36 -3.16 7.89
N SER A 65 -4.04 -4.34 7.37
CA SER A 65 -3.76 -5.52 8.17
C SER A 65 -2.39 -5.50 8.85
N LEU A 66 -1.43 -4.70 8.35
CA LEU A 66 -0.08 -4.65 8.90
C LEU A 66 -0.05 -4.32 10.42
N PRO A 67 0.93 -4.86 11.18
CA PRO A 67 1.09 -4.64 12.62
C PRO A 67 1.52 -3.20 12.93
N ARG A 68 1.78 -2.82 14.19
CA ARG A 68 2.20 -1.42 14.49
C ARG A 68 3.54 -1.07 13.85
N GLU A 69 4.44 -2.03 13.70
CA GLU A 69 5.77 -1.89 13.11
C GLU A 69 5.73 -1.84 11.56
N ARG A 70 4.75 -1.13 10.97
CA ARG A 70 4.50 -1.09 9.52
C ARG A 70 5.70 -0.62 8.71
N PHE A 71 6.48 0.33 9.20
CA PHE A 71 7.67 0.81 8.50
C PHE A 71 8.71 -0.29 8.30
N GLN A 72 8.89 -1.15 9.29
CA GLN A 72 9.76 -2.31 9.16
C GLN A 72 9.20 -3.28 8.12
N ALA A 73 7.88 -3.51 8.12
CA ALA A 73 7.22 -4.33 7.10
C ALA A 73 7.39 -3.76 5.69
N LEU A 74 7.16 -2.45 5.50
CA LEU A 74 7.34 -1.75 4.23
C LEU A 74 8.80 -1.81 3.75
N HIS A 75 9.77 -1.70 4.67
CA HIS A 75 11.19 -1.83 4.34
C HIS A 75 11.52 -3.26 3.86
N LEU A 76 11.03 -4.30 4.55
CA LEU A 76 11.19 -5.69 4.14
C LEU A 76 10.56 -5.96 2.77
N MET A 77 9.35 -5.43 2.54
CA MET A 77 8.65 -5.50 1.26
C MET A 77 9.41 -4.82 0.13
N ARG A 78 10.08 -3.69 0.40
CA ARG A 78 10.88 -3.00 -0.62
C ARG A 78 12.03 -3.89 -1.12
N GLY A 79 12.68 -4.64 -0.21
CA GLY A 79 13.69 -5.64 -0.58
C GLY A 79 13.08 -6.78 -1.42
N PHE A 80 11.92 -7.29 -1.02
CA PHE A 80 11.19 -8.33 -1.74
C PHE A 80 10.92 -7.98 -3.22
N CYS A 81 10.51 -6.74 -3.49
CA CYS A 81 10.22 -6.27 -4.86
C CYS A 81 11.45 -6.18 -5.79
N GLN A 82 12.67 -6.35 -5.28
CA GLN A 82 13.88 -6.30 -6.11
C GLN A 82 14.12 -7.61 -6.86
N HIS A 83 13.49 -8.70 -6.42
CA HIS A 83 13.68 -10.02 -7.01
C HIS A 83 12.76 -10.22 -8.22
N ARG A 84 13.36 -10.69 -9.32
CA ARG A 84 12.65 -10.84 -10.60
C ARG A 84 11.43 -11.77 -10.53
N ASN A 85 11.52 -12.84 -9.74
CA ASN A 85 10.46 -13.84 -9.68
C ASN A 85 9.41 -13.53 -8.60
N LYS A 86 9.54 -12.40 -7.90
CA LYS A 86 8.66 -12.01 -6.80
C LYS A 86 7.85 -10.78 -7.20
N LYS A 87 6.53 -10.83 -7.02
CA LYS A 87 5.62 -9.71 -7.27
C LYS A 87 4.91 -9.36 -5.98
N LEU A 88 5.08 -8.12 -5.51
CA LEU A 88 4.32 -7.57 -4.39
C LEU A 88 3.09 -6.86 -4.93
N ILE A 89 1.93 -7.18 -4.39
CA ILE A 89 0.66 -6.54 -4.69
C ILE A 89 0.13 -5.93 -3.39
N ILE A 90 0.07 -4.61 -3.31
CA ILE A 90 -0.54 -3.91 -2.18
C ILE A 90 -2.05 -3.79 -2.41
N LEU A 91 -2.82 -4.30 -1.45
CA LEU A 91 -4.26 -4.15 -1.39
C LEU A 91 -4.56 -2.83 -0.67
N LEU A 92 -5.10 -1.86 -1.40
CA LEU A 92 -5.33 -0.51 -0.90
C LEU A 92 -6.82 -0.31 -0.59
N GLY A 93 -7.14 0.02 0.66
CA GLY A 93 -8.46 0.49 1.07
C GLY A 93 -8.76 1.91 0.59
N GLU A 94 -10.05 2.23 0.46
CA GLU A 94 -10.52 3.55 0.01
C GLU A 94 -9.95 4.70 0.84
N HIS A 95 -9.91 4.56 2.17
CA HIS A 95 -9.41 5.60 3.08
C HIS A 95 -7.92 5.87 2.91
N ASN A 96 -7.16 4.94 2.31
CA ASN A 96 -5.74 5.11 2.01
C ASN A 96 -5.49 5.68 0.59
N MET A 97 -6.54 5.90 -0.21
CA MET A 97 -6.41 6.49 -1.55
C MET A 97 -5.66 7.83 -1.56
N PRO A 98 -5.91 8.78 -0.64
CA PRO A 98 -5.14 10.04 -0.57
C PRO A 98 -3.65 9.86 -0.32
N LEU A 99 -3.24 8.72 0.25
CA LEU A 99 -1.86 8.41 0.61
C LEU A 99 -1.13 7.61 -0.47
N PHE A 100 -1.86 7.19 -1.51
CA PHE A 100 -1.35 6.34 -2.58
C PHE A 100 -0.04 6.84 -3.17
N ILE A 101 0.07 8.13 -3.51
CA ILE A 101 1.27 8.69 -4.16
C ILE A 101 2.49 8.63 -3.23
N THR A 102 2.30 8.88 -1.92
CA THR A 102 3.37 8.75 -0.93
C THR A 102 3.75 7.29 -0.70
N LEU A 103 2.79 6.38 -0.64
CA LEU A 103 3.06 4.95 -0.49
C LEU A 103 3.75 4.37 -1.74
N TYR A 104 3.37 4.86 -2.92
CA TYR A 104 4.02 4.53 -4.18
C TYR A 104 5.50 4.95 -4.20
N SER A 105 5.86 6.12 -3.64
CA SER A 105 7.27 6.53 -3.58
C SER A 105 8.12 5.63 -2.67
N LEU A 106 7.51 5.01 -1.65
CA LEU A 106 8.16 4.02 -0.78
C LEU A 106 8.30 2.65 -1.44
N LEU A 107 7.28 2.24 -2.20
CA LEU A 107 7.21 0.95 -2.89
C LEU A 107 7.02 1.12 -4.40
N PRO A 108 8.00 1.71 -5.11
CA PRO A 108 7.86 2.09 -6.52
C PRO A 108 7.83 0.90 -7.48
N ASN A 109 8.13 -0.31 -7.00
CA ASN A 109 8.10 -1.54 -7.80
C ASN A 109 6.91 -2.46 -7.41
N ALA A 110 6.04 -2.02 -6.49
CA ALA A 110 4.85 -2.77 -6.13
C ALA A 110 3.73 -2.59 -7.16
N HIS A 111 2.90 -3.61 -7.29
CA HIS A 111 1.62 -3.54 -7.97
C HIS A 111 0.54 -3.12 -6.96
N TRP A 112 -0.53 -2.48 -7.43
CA TRP A 112 -1.52 -1.87 -6.53
C TRP A 112 -2.93 -2.22 -6.97
N LEU A 113 -3.68 -2.84 -6.06
CA LEU A 113 -5.07 -3.23 -6.27
C LEU A 113 -5.96 -2.50 -5.26
N HIS A 114 -6.91 -1.71 -5.76
CA HIS A 114 -7.93 -1.12 -4.90
C HIS A 114 -8.94 -2.18 -4.44
N LYS A 115 -9.24 -2.25 -3.14
CA LYS A 115 -10.11 -3.32 -2.59
C LYS A 115 -11.56 -3.25 -3.06
N LYS A 116 -12.03 -2.10 -3.55
CA LYS A 116 -13.39 -1.93 -4.08
C LYS A 116 -13.51 -2.08 -5.59
N GLU A 117 -12.50 -2.64 -6.25
CA GLU A 117 -12.65 -2.99 -7.66
C GLU A 117 -13.81 -3.97 -7.87
N SER A 118 -14.49 -3.83 -9.01
CA SER A 118 -15.42 -4.88 -9.44
C SER A 118 -14.64 -6.16 -9.75
N VAL A 119 -15.32 -7.31 -9.69
CA VAL A 119 -14.71 -8.61 -10.03
C VAL A 119 -14.12 -8.60 -11.43
N GLU A 120 -14.77 -7.91 -12.38
CA GLU A 120 -14.28 -7.76 -13.74
C GLU A 120 -12.94 -7.01 -13.81
N TYR A 121 -12.83 -5.85 -13.16
CA TYR A 121 -11.60 -5.07 -13.15
C TYR A 121 -10.49 -5.73 -12.34
N ALA A 122 -10.83 -6.42 -11.25
CA ALA A 122 -9.88 -7.26 -10.52
C ALA A 122 -9.34 -8.38 -11.42
N ARG A 123 -10.19 -9.06 -12.18
CA ARG A 123 -9.77 -10.10 -13.13
C ARG A 123 -8.82 -9.54 -14.19
N LEU A 124 -9.15 -8.38 -14.77
CA LEU A 124 -8.28 -7.71 -15.75
C LEU A 124 -6.92 -7.35 -15.15
N PHE A 125 -6.91 -6.83 -13.91
CA PHE A 125 -5.67 -6.53 -13.18
C PHE A 125 -4.78 -7.77 -13.05
N PHE A 126 -5.32 -8.90 -12.57
CA PHE A 126 -4.51 -10.10 -12.41
C PHE A 126 -4.09 -10.72 -13.75
N GLN A 127 -4.91 -10.60 -14.80
CA GLN A 127 -4.52 -10.97 -16.16
C GLN A 127 -3.33 -10.14 -16.65
N GLU A 128 -3.37 -8.81 -16.52
CA GLU A 128 -2.25 -7.96 -16.88
C GLU A 128 -1.00 -8.31 -16.06
N LEU A 129 -1.18 -8.52 -14.75
CA LEU A 129 -0.11 -8.91 -13.84
C LEU A 129 0.58 -10.20 -14.28
N LEU A 130 -0.18 -11.19 -14.73
CA LEU A 130 0.32 -12.48 -15.23
C LEU A 130 1.22 -12.31 -16.45
N HIS A 131 0.78 -11.52 -17.43
CA HIS A 131 1.50 -11.33 -18.69
C HIS A 131 2.71 -10.40 -18.55
N LYS A 132 2.81 -9.61 -17.47
CA LYS A 132 3.99 -8.76 -17.21
C LYS A 132 5.20 -9.62 -16.86
N ARG A 133 6.14 -9.74 -17.81
CA ARG A 133 7.39 -10.48 -17.63
C ARG A 133 8.46 -9.68 -16.88
N HIS A 134 8.71 -8.41 -17.25
CA HIS A 134 9.55 -7.46 -16.50
C HIS A 134 9.32 -6.00 -16.92
N ASN A 135 9.60 -5.08 -16.00
CA ASN A 135 9.46 -3.62 -16.06
C ASN A 135 8.02 -3.09 -16.09
N GLY A 136 7.61 -2.51 -14.96
CA GLY A 136 6.41 -1.71 -14.82
C GLY A 136 5.44 -2.26 -13.79
N ASN A 137 4.75 -1.34 -13.13
CA ASN A 137 3.76 -1.67 -12.13
C ASN A 137 2.43 -1.94 -12.80
N CYS A 138 1.55 -2.65 -12.09
CA CYS A 138 0.17 -2.83 -12.50
C CYS A 138 -0.66 -2.06 -11.48
N PHE A 139 -1.61 -1.28 -11.96
CA PHE A 139 -2.52 -0.51 -11.13
C PHE A 139 -3.93 -0.91 -11.51
N SER A 140 -4.78 -1.09 -10.52
CA SER A 140 -6.19 -1.35 -10.80
C SER A 140 -6.87 -0.15 -11.48
N HIS A 141 -8.06 -0.38 -12.05
CA HIS A 141 -8.76 0.61 -12.85
C HIS A 141 -9.06 1.90 -12.08
N SER A 142 -9.55 1.76 -10.85
CA SER A 142 -9.88 2.86 -9.94
C SER A 142 -8.64 3.70 -9.58
N LEU A 143 -7.48 3.06 -9.37
CA LEU A 143 -6.21 3.75 -9.13
C LEU A 143 -5.72 4.50 -10.37
N THR A 144 -5.85 3.89 -11.55
CA THR A 144 -5.52 4.53 -12.82
C THR A 144 -6.42 5.76 -13.08
N LYS A 145 -7.72 5.65 -12.80
CA LYS A 145 -8.67 6.76 -12.91
C LYS A 145 -8.35 7.87 -11.90
N TYR A 146 -8.07 7.49 -10.66
CA TYR A 146 -7.71 8.43 -9.60
C TYR A 146 -6.46 9.25 -9.94
N THR A 147 -5.39 8.58 -10.35
CA THR A 147 -4.13 9.22 -10.73
C THR A 147 -4.27 10.11 -11.96
N ARG A 148 -5.00 9.68 -13.00
CA ARG A 148 -5.30 10.52 -14.17
C ARG A 148 -6.03 11.81 -13.79
N ASN A 149 -7.06 11.71 -12.95
CA ASN A 149 -7.82 12.87 -12.49
C ASN A 149 -6.93 13.83 -11.68
N ARG A 150 -6.05 13.30 -10.82
CA ARG A 150 -5.10 14.10 -10.03
C ARG A 150 -4.07 14.81 -10.92
N LEU A 151 -3.49 14.11 -11.90
CA LEU A 151 -2.55 14.69 -12.87
C LEU A 151 -3.19 15.79 -13.72
N GLN A 152 -4.44 15.60 -14.15
CA GLN A 152 -5.20 16.63 -14.88
C GLN A 152 -5.44 17.89 -14.03
N ASN A 153 -5.61 17.71 -12.71
CA ASN A 153 -5.84 18.80 -11.78
C ASN A 153 -4.56 19.50 -11.27
N ARG A 154 -3.36 19.09 -11.74
CA ARG A 154 -2.04 19.66 -11.36
C ARG A 154 -1.86 19.85 -9.85
N THR A 155 -2.35 18.92 -9.06
CA THR A 155 -2.16 18.95 -7.61
C THR A 155 -0.79 18.41 -7.26
N ASP A 156 0.00 19.20 -6.55
CA ASP A 156 1.22 18.73 -5.91
C ASP A 156 0.76 17.76 -4.81
N ASP A 157 0.88 16.46 -5.03
CA ASP A 157 0.12 15.44 -4.30
C ASP A 157 0.96 14.56 -3.38
N ALA A 158 2.27 14.53 -3.58
CA ALA A 158 3.17 13.79 -2.72
C ALA A 158 3.39 14.56 -1.43
N ILE A 159 3.01 13.97 -0.28
CA ILE A 159 3.27 14.56 1.04
C ILE A 159 4.76 14.89 1.15
N SER A 160 5.06 16.16 1.39
CA SER A 160 6.43 16.65 1.56
C SER A 160 7.02 16.14 2.87
N GLY A 161 8.36 16.12 2.98
CA GLY A 161 9.03 15.70 4.22
C GLY A 161 8.59 16.51 5.45
N ASN A 162 8.31 17.81 5.29
CA ASN A 162 7.82 18.67 6.37
C ASN A 162 6.39 18.33 6.80
N GLU A 163 5.52 18.01 5.83
CA GLU A 163 4.16 17.58 6.14
C GLU A 163 4.16 16.19 6.78
N TRP A 164 5.04 15.30 6.33
CA TRP A 164 5.24 13.98 6.90
C TRP A 164 5.74 14.04 8.35
N TRP A 165 6.78 14.84 8.59
CA TRP A 165 7.31 15.06 9.94
C TRP A 165 6.26 15.69 10.88
N LEU A 166 5.55 16.73 10.40
CA LEU A 166 4.53 17.39 11.21
C LEU A 166 3.37 16.43 11.55
N MET A 167 3.01 15.57 10.60
CA MET A 167 2.03 14.52 10.78
C MET A 167 2.44 13.54 11.89
N GLU A 168 3.70 13.07 11.89
CA GLU A 168 4.25 12.20 12.94
C GLU A 168 4.18 12.85 14.33
N GLU A 169 4.55 14.13 14.44
CA GLU A 169 4.52 14.84 15.73
C GLU A 169 3.09 15.05 16.26
N ILE A 170 2.13 15.37 15.39
CA ILE A 170 0.71 15.49 15.77
C ILE A 170 0.17 14.15 16.28
N ILE A 171 0.59 13.04 15.67
CA ILE A 171 0.11 11.71 16.03
C ILE A 171 0.64 11.24 17.39
N LYS A 172 1.83 11.69 17.80
CA LYS A 172 2.34 11.53 19.16
C LYS A 172 1.51 12.26 20.23
N GLY A 173 0.42 12.91 19.84
CA GLY A 173 -0.48 13.65 20.72
C GLY A 173 -0.04 15.09 20.98
N LYS A 174 1.00 15.57 20.28
CA LYS A 174 1.50 16.93 20.48
C LYS A 174 0.62 17.95 19.78
N THR A 175 0.35 19.05 20.47
CA THR A 175 -0.28 20.24 19.89
C THR A 175 0.73 21.03 19.06
N LEU A 176 0.25 21.84 18.11
CA LEU A 176 1.12 22.71 17.31
C LEU A 176 1.97 23.66 18.17
N SER A 177 1.44 24.11 19.31
CA SER A 177 2.16 24.96 20.26
C SER A 177 3.31 24.22 20.95
N GLN A 178 3.09 22.96 21.36
CA GLN A 178 4.15 22.14 21.94
C GLN A 178 5.27 21.88 20.93
N ILE A 179 4.91 21.50 19.70
CA ILE A 179 5.88 21.28 18.61
C ILE A 179 6.67 22.56 18.34
N SER A 180 5.97 23.71 18.25
CA SER A 180 6.59 25.01 18.05
C SER A 180 7.64 25.34 19.09
N CYS A 181 7.34 25.09 20.38
CA CYS A 181 8.28 25.29 21.48
C CYS A 181 9.49 24.34 21.41
N GLU A 182 9.27 23.07 21.07
CA GLU A 182 10.34 22.05 21.05
C GLU A 182 11.35 22.27 19.90
N VAL A 183 10.87 22.57 18.70
CA VAL A 183 11.74 22.77 17.52
C VAL A 183 12.03 24.23 17.21
N ASN A 184 11.55 25.16 18.05
CA ASN A 184 11.72 26.61 17.90
C ASN A 184 11.29 27.12 16.50
N VAL A 185 10.09 26.73 16.07
CA VAL A 185 9.48 27.13 14.80
C VAL A 185 8.16 27.84 15.06
N ASP A 186 7.86 28.95 14.36
CA ASP A 186 6.59 29.68 14.51
C ASP A 186 5.35 28.77 14.30
N VAL A 187 4.43 28.80 15.26
CA VAL A 187 3.12 28.12 15.22
C VAL A 187 2.37 28.42 13.92
N ARG A 188 2.45 29.63 13.38
CA ARG A 188 1.78 30.01 12.12
C ARG A 188 2.32 29.21 10.94
N ARG A 189 3.62 28.97 10.90
CA ARG A 189 4.27 28.14 9.87
C ARG A 189 3.80 26.70 9.99
N LEU A 190 3.76 26.14 11.20
CA LEU A 190 3.24 24.79 11.43
C LEU A 190 1.75 24.68 11.05
N SER A 191 0.95 25.69 11.35
CA SER A 191 -0.47 25.76 10.96
C SER A 191 -0.66 25.77 9.44
N TYR A 192 0.19 26.49 8.71
CA TYR A 192 0.18 26.49 7.24
C TYR A 192 0.51 25.12 6.65
N ILE A 193 1.57 24.47 7.14
CA ILE A 193 1.97 23.11 6.73
C ILE A 193 0.83 22.12 7.00
N LYS A 194 0.22 22.17 8.19
CA LYS A 194 -0.92 21.34 8.55
C LYS A 194 -2.12 21.55 7.62
N ARG A 195 -2.43 22.81 7.27
CA ARG A 195 -3.53 23.13 6.35
C ARG A 195 -3.28 22.57 4.95
N HIS A 196 -2.05 22.64 4.46
CA HIS A 196 -1.64 22.04 3.20
C HIS A 196 -1.80 20.52 3.21
N LEU A 197 -1.29 19.86 4.26
CA LEU A 197 -1.44 18.41 4.49
C LEU A 197 -2.93 18.00 4.48
N MET A 198 -3.77 18.72 5.24
CA MET A 198 -5.21 18.44 5.31
C MET A 198 -5.91 18.58 3.96
N LYS A 199 -5.59 19.63 3.20
CA LYS A 199 -6.14 19.85 1.85
C LYS A 199 -5.73 18.72 0.89
N ARG A 200 -4.46 18.30 0.95
CA ARG A 200 -3.89 17.24 0.10
C ARG A 200 -4.51 15.87 0.37
N LEU A 201 -4.72 15.57 1.65
CA LEU A 201 -5.40 14.37 2.11
C LEU A 201 -6.92 14.43 1.99
N ASN A 202 -7.48 15.58 1.59
CA ASN A 202 -8.92 15.84 1.48
C ASN A 202 -9.69 15.58 2.79
N ILE A 203 -9.16 16.07 3.90
CA ILE A 203 -9.69 15.88 5.27
C ILE A 203 -9.85 17.22 5.96
N ARG A 204 -10.83 17.30 6.86
CA ARG A 204 -11.32 18.59 7.38
C ARG A 204 -10.94 18.85 8.84
N ASN A 205 -10.61 17.81 9.59
CA ASN A 205 -10.32 17.94 11.02
C ASN A 205 -9.21 16.97 11.45
N ASN A 206 -8.73 17.14 12.69
CA ASN A 206 -7.69 16.28 13.25
C ASN A 206 -8.17 14.83 13.41
N ILE A 207 -9.44 14.59 13.70
CA ILE A 207 -9.98 13.23 13.88
C ILE A 207 -9.87 12.45 12.58
N ASP A 208 -10.20 13.07 11.45
CA ASP A 208 -10.07 12.47 10.12
C ASP A 208 -8.59 12.27 9.75
N LEU A 209 -7.72 13.21 10.14
CA LEU A 209 -6.27 13.07 10.03
C LEU A 209 -5.78 11.84 10.80
N PHE A 210 -6.17 11.73 12.08
CA PHE A 210 -5.89 10.55 12.89
C PHE A 210 -6.46 9.28 12.25
N ALA A 211 -7.69 9.28 11.74
CA ALA A 211 -8.29 8.11 11.11
C ALA A 211 -7.55 7.67 9.83
N ALA A 212 -7.18 8.64 8.98
CA ALA A 212 -6.44 8.39 7.74
C ALA A 212 -5.02 7.86 7.99
N ILE A 213 -4.41 8.22 9.12
CA ILE A 213 -2.98 7.98 9.36
C ILE A 213 -2.71 6.98 10.50
N LYS A 214 -3.71 6.65 11.33
CA LYS A 214 -3.67 5.53 12.29
C LYS A 214 -3.41 4.19 11.59
N GLY A 215 -3.62 4.12 10.27
CA GLY A 215 -3.25 3.01 9.39
C GLY A 215 -1.78 2.99 8.94
N ILE A 216 -1.00 4.06 9.15
CA ILE A 216 0.33 4.26 8.53
C ILE A 216 1.44 4.53 9.55
N ILE A 217 1.14 5.13 10.70
CA ILE A 217 2.11 5.45 11.76
C ILE A 217 1.85 4.54 12.99
N PRO A 218 2.92 4.05 13.69
CA PRO A 218 2.83 3.13 14.84
C PRO A 218 1.91 3.57 15.98
#